data_AF-A0A2N2THN2-F1
#
_entry.id   AF-A0A2N2THN2-F1
#
_cell.length_a   1.000
_cell.length_b   1.000
_cell.length_c   1.000
_cell.angle_alpha   90.00
_cell.angle_beta   90.00
_cell.angle_gamma   90.00
#
_symmetry.space_group_name_H-M   'P 1'
#
loop_
_entity.id
_entity.type
_entity.pdbx_description
1 polymer ?
#
loop_
_entity_poly.entity_id
_entity_poly.type
_entity_poly.pdbx_seq_one_letter_code
_entity_poly.pdbx_strand_id
1 'polypeptide(L)'
;MTSLHQYEAWLDELDKQLQVEGGNVVCNLGSGLVVPMSEFKHVDDVARWAAVLEECLSKHESYIPHDYLVKRFARLVKENTRLKFNADEIAWEATVGYRRT
;
A
#
# COMPACT_ATOMS: atom_id res chain seq x y z
N MET A 1 13.96 -1.35 -26.92
CA MET A 1 12.82 -0.66 -26.29
C MET A 1 12.04 -1.69 -25.50
N THR A 2 12.40 -1.88 -24.24
CA THR A 2 11.63 -2.57 -23.21
C THR A 2 10.44 -1.67 -22.86
N SER A 3 9.50 -1.58 -23.81
CA SER A 3 8.48 -0.53 -23.88
C SER A 3 7.31 -0.84 -22.95
N LEU A 4 6.68 0.20 -22.41
CA LEU A 4 5.43 0.29 -21.65
C LEU A 4 4.82 -1.03 -21.13
N HIS A 5 4.48 -1.98 -21.99
CA HIS A 5 4.00 -3.32 -21.65
C HIS A 5 4.81 -4.05 -20.56
N GLN A 6 6.14 -3.93 -20.53
CA GLN A 6 6.92 -4.56 -19.46
C GLN A 6 6.76 -3.86 -18.12
N TYR A 7 6.58 -2.54 -18.15
CA TYR A 7 6.33 -1.75 -16.95
C TYR A 7 4.90 -1.99 -16.43
N GLU A 8 3.91 -2.04 -17.31
CA GLU A 8 2.53 -2.40 -16.96
C GLU A 8 2.44 -3.82 -16.40
N ALA A 9 3.08 -4.80 -17.05
CA ALA A 9 3.14 -6.17 -16.53
C ALA A 9 3.83 -6.25 -15.16
N TRP A 10 4.85 -5.42 -14.92
CA TRP A 10 5.50 -5.34 -13.61
C TRP A 10 4.59 -4.75 -12.54
N LEU A 11 3.83 -3.70 -12.85
CA LEU A 11 2.83 -3.15 -11.94
C LEU A 11 1.70 -4.15 -11.65
N ASP A 12 1.25 -4.89 -12.65
CA ASP A 12 0.23 -5.94 -12.48
C ASP A 12 0.73 -7.06 -11.54
N GLU A 13 2.00 -7.45 -11.64
CA GLU A 13 2.58 -8.41 -10.71
C GLU A 13 2.68 -7.84 -9.28
N LEU A 14 3.04 -6.56 -9.13
CA LEU A 14 3.04 -5.89 -7.83
C LEU A 14 1.64 -5.83 -7.21
N ASP A 15 0.62 -5.54 -8.01
CA ASP A 15 -0.78 -5.52 -7.59
C ASP A 15 -1.25 -6.90 -7.08
N LYS A 16 -0.80 -8.00 -7.70
CA LYS A 16 -1.09 -9.35 -7.20
C LYS A 16 -0.47 -9.63 -5.83
N GLN A 17 0.65 -8.97 -5.51
CA GLN A 17 1.27 -9.10 -4.19
C GLN A 17 0.56 -8.26 -3.12
N LEU A 18 -0.36 -7.36 -3.49
CA LEU A 18 -1.11 -6.50 -2.58
C LEU A 18 -2.60 -6.60 -2.88
N GLN A 19 -3.30 -7.47 -2.15
CA GLN A 19 -4.67 -7.85 -2.45
C GLN A 19 -5.55 -7.98 -1.19
N VAL A 20 -6.85 -8.18 -1.40
CA VAL A 20 -7.79 -8.47 -0.32
C VAL A 20 -8.14 -9.96 -0.35
N GLU A 21 -7.83 -10.67 0.74
CA GLU A 21 -8.06 -12.10 0.87
C GLU A 21 -8.66 -12.43 2.24
N GLY A 22 -9.78 -13.16 2.25
CA GLY A 22 -10.43 -13.59 3.50
C GLY A 22 -10.84 -12.46 4.45
N GLY A 23 -11.09 -11.25 3.92
CA GLY A 23 -11.39 -10.07 4.72
C GLY A 23 -10.17 -9.36 5.31
N ASN A 24 -8.96 -9.70 4.83
CA ASN A 24 -7.71 -9.03 5.21
C ASN A 24 -7.10 -8.34 3.98
N VAL A 25 -6.44 -7.21 4.19
CA VAL A 25 -5.45 -6.71 3.23
C VAL A 25 -4.16 -7.49 3.44
N VAL A 26 -3.66 -8.12 2.38
CA VAL A 26 -2.45 -8.93 2.40
C VAL A 26 -1.44 -8.29 1.46
N CYS A 27 -0.26 -7.99 1.98
CA CYS A 27 0.92 -7.63 1.21
C CYS A 27 1.98 -8.74 1.37
N ASN A 28 2.39 -9.35 0.27
CA ASN A 28 3.41 -10.40 0.23
C ASN A 28 4.81 -9.85 -0.11
N LEU A 29 4.95 -8.52 -0.17
CA LEU A 29 6.23 -7.84 -0.41
C LEU A 29 6.91 -7.48 0.92
N GLY A 30 8.24 -7.30 0.88
CA GLY A 30 8.98 -6.92 2.08
C GLY A 30 9.00 -8.01 3.14
N SER A 31 8.79 -7.60 4.39
CA SER A 31 8.57 -8.54 5.50
C SER A 31 7.18 -9.19 5.49
N GLY A 32 6.33 -8.82 4.53
CA GLY A 32 4.91 -9.15 4.52
C GLY A 32 4.10 -8.27 5.48
N LEU A 33 2.82 -8.11 5.17
CA LEU A 33 1.84 -7.41 6.01
C LEU A 33 0.47 -8.09 5.84
N VAL A 34 -0.21 -8.39 6.95
CA VAL A 34 -1.59 -8.88 6.94
C VAL A 34 -2.40 -8.05 7.92
N VAL A 35 -3.43 -7.35 7.43
CA VAL A 35 -4.26 -6.47 8.24
C VAL A 35 -5.74 -6.80 8.03
N PRO A 36 -6.49 -7.15 9.10
CA PRO A 36 -7.93 -7.35 8.99
C PRO A 36 -8.66 -6.07 8.56
N MET A 37 -9.64 -6.19 7.67
CA MET A 37 -10.45 -5.04 7.25
C MET A 37 -11.20 -4.38 8.42
N SER A 38 -11.47 -5.15 9.49
CA SER A 38 -12.08 -4.67 10.73
C SER A 38 -11.23 -3.67 11.51
N GLU A 39 -9.93 -3.58 11.24
CA GLU A 39 -9.03 -2.60 11.85
C GLU A 39 -9.19 -1.19 11.23
N PHE A 40 -9.82 -1.06 10.06
CA PHE A 40 -10.03 0.22 9.39
C PHE A 40 -11.36 0.86 9.81
N LYS A 41 -11.41 1.44 11.01
CA LYS A 41 -12.60 2.11 11.53
C LYS A 41 -12.58 3.62 11.28
N HIS A 42 -11.38 4.19 11.22
CA HIS A 42 -11.14 5.60 11.01
C HIS A 42 -10.08 5.82 9.92
N VAL A 43 -10.02 7.03 9.37
CA VAL A 43 -9.00 7.41 8.37
C VAL A 43 -7.59 7.30 8.98
N ASP A 44 -7.45 7.65 10.26
CA ASP A 44 -6.18 7.53 11.00
C ASP A 44 -5.67 6.08 11.07
N ASP A 45 -6.57 5.08 11.09
CA ASP A 45 -6.17 3.67 11.02
C ASP A 45 -5.51 3.36 9.68
N VAL A 46 -6.04 3.94 8.60
CA VAL A 46 -5.50 3.77 7.25
C VAL A 46 -4.12 4.41 7.15
N ALA A 47 -3.95 5.64 7.65
CA ALA A 47 -2.67 6.33 7.68
C ALA A 47 -1.62 5.55 8.49
N ARG A 48 -2.00 5.05 9.68
CA ARG A 48 -1.13 4.22 10.53
C ARG A 48 -0.67 2.97 9.81
N TRP A 49 -1.58 2.20 9.22
CA TRP A 49 -1.21 0.97 8.51
C TRP A 49 -0.47 1.22 7.20
N ALA A 50 -0.72 2.35 6.52
CA ALA A 50 0.05 2.79 5.37
C ALA A 50 1.51 3.10 5.75
N ALA A 51 1.75 3.72 6.91
CA ALA A 51 3.11 3.95 7.43
C ALA A 51 3.82 2.63 7.79
N VAL A 52 3.10 1.68 8.40
CA VAL A 52 3.64 0.33 8.68
C VAL A 52 3.99 -0.39 7.39
N LEU A 53 3.14 -0.32 6.37
CA LEU A 53 3.42 -0.88 5.05
C LEU A 53 4.69 -0.26 4.46
N GLU A 54 4.85 1.06 4.52
CA GLU A 54 6.08 1.71 4.04
C GLU A 54 7.32 1.24 4.81
N GLU A 55 7.23 1.08 6.13
CA GLU A 55 8.33 0.53 6.91
C GLU A 55 8.67 -0.92 6.46
N CYS A 56 7.67 -1.75 6.20
CA CYS A 56 7.85 -3.11 5.68
C CYS A 56 8.52 -3.12 4.29
N LEU A 57 8.13 -2.20 3.41
CA LEU A 57 8.72 -2.06 2.08
C LEU A 57 10.14 -1.50 2.12
N SER A 58 10.42 -0.54 3.03
CA SER A 58 11.76 0.04 3.24
C SER A 58 12.84 -0.95 3.65
N LYS A 59 12.43 -2.09 4.22
CA LYS A 59 13.33 -3.18 4.60
C LYS A 59 13.64 -4.14 3.43
N HIS A 60 13.02 -3.95 2.27
CA HIS A 60 13.18 -4.75 1.06
C HIS A 60 14.06 -4.06 0.00
N GLU A 61 14.42 -4.79 -1.07
CA GLU A 61 15.26 -4.31 -2.17
C GLU A 61 14.86 -2.95 -2.77
N SER A 62 15.89 -2.20 -3.18
CA SER A 62 15.88 -0.78 -3.59
C SER A 62 15.06 -0.39 -4.83
N TYR A 63 14.32 -1.31 -5.45
CA TYR A 63 13.69 -1.11 -6.76
C TYR A 63 12.16 -1.15 -6.75
N ILE A 64 11.53 -1.33 -5.58
CA ILE A 64 10.07 -1.37 -5.46
C ILE A 64 9.51 0.07 -5.47
N PRO A 65 8.39 0.35 -6.16
CA PRO A 65 7.79 1.68 -6.19
C PRO A 65 6.89 1.86 -4.96
N HIS A 66 7.47 2.31 -3.85
CA HIS A 66 6.79 2.41 -2.56
C HIS A 66 5.53 3.29 -2.61
N ASP A 67 5.64 4.48 -3.19
CA ASP A 67 4.51 5.42 -3.35
C ASP A 67 3.33 4.78 -4.07
N TYR A 68 3.61 4.03 -5.14
CA TYR A 68 2.58 3.29 -5.88
C TYR A 68 1.88 2.25 -5.00
N LEU A 69 2.64 1.44 -4.26
CA LEU A 69 2.10 0.37 -3.41
C LEU A 69 1.30 0.91 -2.22
N VAL A 70 1.79 1.95 -1.56
CA VAL A 70 1.09 2.57 -0.43
C VAL A 70 -0.21 3.24 -0.90
N LYS A 71 -0.17 3.90 -2.07
CA LYS A 71 -1.38 4.43 -2.70
C LYS A 71 -2.35 3.34 -3.11
N ARG A 72 -1.85 2.22 -3.63
CA ARG A 72 -2.68 1.05 -3.97
C ARG A 72 -3.35 0.47 -2.73
N PHE A 73 -2.61 0.33 -1.63
CA PHE A 73 -3.13 -0.08 -0.33
C PHE A 73 -4.28 0.83 0.11
N ALA A 74 -4.05 2.14 0.11
CA ALA A 74 -5.06 3.13 0.48
C ALA A 74 -6.32 3.04 -0.40
N ARG A 75 -6.17 2.79 -1.72
CA ARG A 75 -7.29 2.54 -2.63
C ARG A 75 -8.06 1.27 -2.29
N LEU A 76 -7.37 0.16 -2.02
CA LEU A 76 -8.02 -1.11 -1.65
C LEU A 76 -8.85 -0.95 -0.38
N VAL A 77 -8.32 -0.28 0.65
CA VAL A 77 -9.07 0.00 1.87
C VAL A 77 -10.27 0.89 1.57
N LYS A 78 -10.11 1.92 0.74
CA LYS A 78 -11.23 2.79 0.33
C LYS A 78 -12.33 2.05 -0.44
N GLU A 79 -11.96 1.11 -1.32
CA GLU A 79 -12.89 0.31 -2.13
C GLU A 79 -13.66 -0.72 -1.29
N ASN A 80 -13.05 -1.21 -0.21
CA ASN A 80 -13.60 -2.28 0.63
C ASN A 80 -14.19 -1.78 1.97
N THR A 81 -14.10 -0.48 2.24
CA THR A 81 -14.68 0.16 3.43
C THR A 81 -15.62 1.29 3.03
N ARG A 82 -16.31 1.89 4.02
CA ARG A 82 -17.14 3.08 3.79
C ARG A 82 -16.39 4.39 4.09
N LEU A 83 -15.08 4.31 4.32
CA LEU A 83 -14.27 5.45 4.69
C LEU A 83 -14.11 6.42 3.50
N LYS A 84 -14.15 7.72 3.79
CA LYS A 84 -13.97 8.78 2.80
C LYS A 84 -12.66 9.51 3.10
N PHE A 85 -11.65 9.27 2.26
CA PHE A 85 -10.35 9.93 2.33
C PHE A 85 -9.72 10.04 0.93
N ASN A 86 -8.65 10.81 0.83
CA ASN A 86 -7.83 10.91 -0.37
C ASN A 86 -6.65 9.92 -0.28
N ALA A 87 -6.59 8.97 -1.20
CA ALA A 87 -5.53 7.95 -1.19
C ALA A 87 -4.15 8.54 -1.52
N ASP A 88 -4.10 9.60 -2.32
CA ASP A 88 -2.86 10.32 -2.63
C ASP A 88 -2.27 11.01 -1.39
N GLU A 89 -3.12 11.57 -0.55
CA GLU A 89 -2.72 12.23 0.70
C GLU A 89 -2.15 11.22 1.70
N ILE A 90 -2.84 10.09 1.90
CA ILE A 90 -2.35 8.99 2.74
C ILE A 90 -0.99 8.46 2.26
N ALA A 91 -0.83 8.27 0.95
CA ALA A 91 0.42 7.79 0.37
C ALA A 91 1.57 8.79 0.58
N TRP A 92 1.30 10.08 0.37
CA TRP A 92 2.28 11.14 0.60
C TRP A 92 2.69 11.23 2.07
N GLU A 93 1.74 11.18 3.01
CA GLU A 93 2.02 11.20 4.45
C GLU A 93 2.88 10.02 4.89
N ALA A 94 2.56 8.82 4.44
CA ALA A 94 3.30 7.60 4.79
C ALA A 94 4.73 7.58 4.20
N THR A 95 4.90 8.03 2.95
CA THR A 95 6.22 7.94 2.26
C THR A 95 7.13 9.14 2.51
N VAL A 96 6.58 10.35 2.64
CA VAL A 96 7.32 11.61 2.79
C VAL A 96 7.21 12.15 4.21
N GLY A 97 6.02 12.12 4.81
CA GLY A 97 5.78 12.62 6.16
C GLY A 97 6.56 11.86 7.23
N TYR A 98 6.70 10.55 7.09
CA TYR A 98 7.43 9.69 8.04
C TYR A 98 8.96 9.87 7.99
N ARG A 99 9.54 10.35 6.88
CA ARG A 99 10.99 10.59 6.76
C ARG A 99 11.47 11.85 7.50
N ARG A 100 10.60 12.58 8.20
CA ARG A 100 10.89 13.86 8.88
C ARG A 100 10.78 13.84 10.42
N THR A 101 10.49 12.69 11.02
CA THR A 101 10.49 12.50 12.49
C THR A 101 11.56 11.52 12.91
#